data_AF-A0A1G7IMU9-F1
#
_entry.id   AF-A0A1G7IMU9-F1
#
_cell.length_a   1.000
_cell.length_b   1.000
_cell.length_c   1.000
_cell.angle_alpha   90.00
_cell.angle_beta   90.00
_cell.angle_gamma   90.00
#
_symmetry.space_group_name_H-M   'P 1'
#
loop_
_entity.id
_entity.type
_entity.pdbx_description
1 polymer ?
#
loop_
_entity_poly.entity_id
_entity_poly.type
_entity_poly.pdbx_seq_one_letter_code
_entity_poly.pdbx_strand_id
1 'polypeptide(L)'
;MTPDQTATLRTKKMTLALDLTEVQQKQIQTLNLENAKTRESSMEKRKSIKENGESKKPTPEERYAMKNERLDRMIAQKAEMKDILSTEQYGKWEKMVQRRGKHRNGMKDGGNMAQWKGKHRKGMNEIHGIR
;
A
#
# COMPACT_ATOMS: atom_id res chain seq x y z
N MET A 1 -4.71 -8.91 -12.87
CA MET A 1 -5.95 -8.25 -12.43
C MET A 1 -5.96 -6.87 -13.04
N THR A 2 -6.98 -6.53 -13.83
CA THR A 2 -7.01 -5.25 -14.58
C THR A 2 -7.33 -4.07 -13.66
N PRO A 3 -7.08 -2.81 -14.11
CA PRO A 3 -7.50 -1.62 -13.37
C PRO A 3 -9.00 -1.58 -13.09
N ASP A 4 -9.83 -1.93 -14.08
CA ASP A 4 -11.30 -1.93 -13.96
C ASP A 4 -11.79 -2.97 -12.95
N GLN A 5 -11.23 -4.18 -12.99
CA GLN A 5 -11.53 -5.22 -12.00
C GLN A 5 -11.12 -4.74 -10.60
N THR A 6 -9.98 -4.07 -10.49
CA THR A 6 -9.46 -3.55 -9.21
C THR A 6 -10.36 -2.46 -8.67
N ALA A 7 -10.82 -1.56 -9.52
CA ALA A 7 -11.74 -0.50 -9.16
C ALA A 7 -13.07 -1.07 -8.69
N THR A 8 -13.63 -2.01 -9.46
CA THR A 8 -14.90 -2.68 -9.15
C THR A 8 -14.86 -3.39 -7.80
N LEU A 9 -13.83 -4.20 -7.53
CA LEU A 9 -13.72 -4.90 -6.24
C LEU A 9 -13.53 -3.93 -5.07
N ARG A 10 -12.80 -2.84 -5.27
CA ARG A 10 -12.61 -1.83 -4.21
C ARG A 10 -13.91 -1.12 -3.89
N THR A 11 -14.63 -0.68 -4.91
CA THR A 11 -15.94 -0.03 -4.73
C THR A 11 -16.89 -0.97 -4.02
N LYS A 12 -17.04 -2.24 -4.46
CA LYS A 12 -17.91 -3.21 -3.78
C LYS A 12 -17.55 -3.45 -2.30
N LYS A 13 -16.25 -3.52 -1.98
CA LYS A 13 -15.79 -3.61 -0.58
C LYS A 13 -16.12 -2.37 0.23
N MET A 14 -16.03 -1.19 -0.38
CA MET A 14 -16.42 0.06 0.27
C MET A 14 -17.94 0.14 0.45
N THR A 15 -18.72 -0.31 -0.53
CA THR A 15 -20.19 -0.45 -0.42
C THR A 15 -20.56 -1.30 0.79
N LEU A 16 -19.95 -2.48 0.93
CA LEU A 16 -20.23 -3.38 2.05
C LEU A 16 -19.87 -2.77 3.42
N ALA A 17 -18.86 -1.89 3.47
CA ALA A 17 -18.37 -1.33 4.74
C ALA A 17 -19.03 0.00 5.13
N LEU A 18 -19.59 0.73 4.16
CA LEU A 18 -20.08 2.10 4.32
C LEU A 18 -21.53 2.28 3.87
N ASP A 19 -22.17 1.22 3.35
CA ASP A 19 -23.53 1.25 2.82
C ASP A 19 -23.72 2.34 1.75
N LEU A 20 -22.82 2.32 0.76
CA LEU A 20 -22.77 3.35 -0.28
C LEU A 20 -24.01 3.31 -1.19
N THR A 21 -24.58 4.47 -1.49
CA THR A 21 -25.65 4.59 -2.49
C THR A 21 -25.13 4.34 -3.91
N GLU A 22 -26.00 4.04 -4.86
CA GLU A 22 -25.58 3.78 -6.26
C GLU A 22 -24.83 4.97 -6.88
N VAL A 23 -25.23 6.20 -6.54
CA VAL A 23 -24.56 7.42 -7.01
C VAL A 23 -23.14 7.49 -6.45
N GLN A 24 -22.98 7.28 -5.14
CA GLN A 24 -21.67 7.25 -4.49
C GLN A 24 -20.78 6.14 -5.06
N GLN A 25 -21.34 4.96 -5.32
CA GLN A 25 -20.62 3.84 -5.90
C GLN A 25 -20.03 4.18 -7.27
N LYS A 26 -20.82 4.83 -8.15
CA LYS A 26 -20.34 5.27 -9.47
C LYS A 26 -19.19 6.26 -9.35
N GLN A 27 -19.33 7.29 -8.51
CA GLN A 27 -18.29 8.30 -8.29
C GLN A 27 -17.00 7.68 -7.72
N ILE A 28 -17.13 6.81 -6.71
CA ILE A 28 -16.00 6.11 -6.09
C ILE A 28 -15.34 5.12 -7.06
N GLN A 29 -16.11 4.48 -7.95
CA GLN A 29 -15.56 3.59 -8.97
C GLN A 29 -14.68 4.34 -9.96
N THR A 30 -15.11 5.51 -10.43
CA THR A 30 -14.30 6.38 -11.29
C THR A 30 -12.98 6.74 -10.61
N LEU A 31 -13.05 7.22 -9.36
CA LEU A 31 -11.85 7.52 -8.57
C LEU A 31 -10.94 6.30 -8.37
N ASN A 32 -11.53 5.15 -8.06
CA ASN A 32 -10.75 3.93 -7.86
C ASN A 32 -10.09 3.46 -9.17
N LEU A 33 -10.70 3.72 -10.33
CA LEU A 33 -10.16 3.37 -11.63
C LEU A 33 -8.94 4.23 -11.98
N GLU A 34 -9.04 5.54 -11.84
CA GLU A 34 -7.90 6.46 -12.04
C GLU A 34 -6.72 6.09 -11.12
N ASN A 35 -7.03 5.77 -9.87
CA ASN A 35 -6.07 5.30 -8.89
C ASN A 35 -5.51 3.90 -9.18
N ALA A 36 -6.21 3.07 -9.95
CA ALA A 36 -5.71 1.77 -10.38
C ALA A 36 -4.79 1.93 -11.60
N LYS A 37 -5.18 2.75 -12.59
CA LYS A 37 -4.35 3.09 -13.76
C LYS A 37 -3.03 3.73 -13.37
N THR A 38 -3.07 4.70 -12.45
CA THR A 38 -1.86 5.36 -11.93
C THR A 38 -0.92 4.38 -11.23
N ARG A 39 -1.48 3.39 -10.53
CA ARG A 39 -0.68 2.34 -9.87
C ARG A 39 -0.08 1.37 -10.90
N GLU A 40 -0.85 0.97 -11.89
CA GLU A 40 -0.39 0.08 -12.96
C GLU A 40 0.79 0.71 -13.72
N SER A 41 0.65 1.94 -14.20
CA SER A 41 1.74 2.64 -14.89
C SER A 41 2.99 2.80 -14.01
N SER A 42 2.81 3.08 -12.72
CA SER A 42 3.92 3.15 -11.77
C SER A 42 4.59 1.78 -11.55
N MET A 43 3.81 0.69 -11.56
CA MET A 43 4.35 -0.67 -11.44
C MET A 43 5.10 -1.10 -12.70
N GLU A 44 4.58 -0.79 -13.88
CA GLU A 44 5.23 -1.07 -15.16
C GLU A 44 6.56 -0.34 -15.29
N LYS A 45 6.59 0.96 -14.97
CA LYS A 45 7.85 1.74 -14.91
C LYS A 45 8.88 1.09 -13.98
N ARG A 46 8.45 0.67 -12.79
CA ARG A 46 9.35 -0.02 -11.84
C ARG A 46 9.79 -1.39 -12.33
N LYS A 47 8.92 -2.14 -13.01
CA LYS A 47 9.23 -3.45 -13.57
C LYS A 47 10.29 -3.31 -14.67
N SER A 48 10.12 -2.36 -15.58
CA SER A 48 11.10 -2.06 -16.64
C SER A 48 12.46 -1.64 -16.07
N ILE A 49 12.50 -0.73 -15.08
CA ILE A 49 13.76 -0.33 -14.41
C ILE A 49 14.45 -1.54 -13.75
N LYS A 50 13.67 -2.48 -13.22
CA LYS A 50 14.21 -3.70 -12.61
C LYS A 50 14.76 -4.67 -13.65
N GLU A 51 14.04 -4.88 -14.74
CA GLU A 51 14.41 -5.78 -15.84
C GLU A 51 15.65 -5.28 -16.59
N ASN A 52 15.77 -3.96 -16.78
CA ASN A 52 16.93 -3.34 -17.45
C ASN A 52 18.17 -3.24 -16.53
N GLY A 53 18.09 -3.66 -15.26
CA GLY A 53 19.19 -3.55 -14.30
C GLY A 53 19.50 -2.11 -13.85
N GLU A 54 18.68 -1.14 -14.22
CA GLU A 54 18.85 0.29 -13.92
C GLU A 54 18.34 0.69 -12.53
N SER A 55 18.10 -0.30 -11.65
CA SER A 55 17.57 -0.07 -10.31
C SER A 55 18.58 0.67 -9.42
N LYS A 56 18.51 2.00 -9.44
CA LYS A 56 19.30 2.89 -8.59
C LYS A 56 18.50 3.29 -7.34
N LYS A 57 19.22 3.40 -6.23
CA LYS A 57 18.63 3.95 -5.00
C LYS A 57 18.37 5.45 -5.22
N PRO A 58 17.14 5.94 -5.00
CA PRO A 58 16.84 7.35 -5.23
C PRO A 58 17.66 8.26 -4.32
N THR A 59 18.08 9.43 -4.82
CA THR A 59 18.80 10.45 -4.04
C THR A 59 17.93 11.02 -2.92
N PRO A 60 18.50 11.70 -1.91
CA PRO A 60 17.70 12.39 -0.89
C PRO A 60 16.63 13.33 -1.48
N GLU A 61 16.98 14.08 -2.51
CA GLU A 61 16.13 15.05 -3.19
C GLU A 61 14.99 14.35 -3.94
N GLU A 62 15.31 13.29 -4.70
CA GLU A 62 14.30 12.46 -5.38
C GLU A 62 13.35 11.80 -4.37
N ARG A 63 13.88 11.31 -3.24
CA ARG A 63 13.06 10.75 -2.16
C ARG A 63 12.11 11.78 -1.57
N TYR A 64 12.55 13.04 -1.42
CA TYR A 64 11.71 14.12 -0.95
C TYR A 64 10.60 14.44 -1.95
N ALA A 65 10.94 14.62 -3.23
CA ALA A 65 9.98 14.89 -4.29
C ALA A 65 8.90 13.78 -4.40
N MET A 66 9.31 12.51 -4.40
CA MET A 66 8.38 11.38 -4.42
C MET A 66 7.46 11.33 -3.20
N LYS A 67 7.96 11.71 -2.01
CA LYS A 67 7.15 11.78 -0.79
C LYS A 67 6.11 12.88 -0.90
N ASN A 68 6.49 14.07 -1.34
CA ASN A 68 5.57 15.19 -1.52
C ASN A 68 4.47 14.84 -2.52
N GLU A 69 4.83 14.39 -3.72
CA GLU A 69 3.85 14.01 -4.74
C GLU A 69 2.90 12.89 -4.27
N ARG A 70 3.40 11.95 -3.45
CA ARG A 70 2.55 10.94 -2.82
C ARG A 70 1.59 11.55 -1.80
N LEU A 71 2.06 12.47 -0.97
CA LEU A 71 1.21 13.15 0.03
C LEU A 71 0.15 14.01 -0.65
N ASP A 72 0.50 14.76 -1.70
CA ASP A 72 -0.43 15.58 -2.46
C ASP A 72 -1.56 14.73 -3.07
N ARG A 73 -1.22 13.59 -3.69
CA ARG A 73 -2.24 12.63 -4.17
C ARG A 73 -3.12 12.09 -3.05
N MET A 74 -2.57 11.85 -1.86
CA MET A 74 -3.36 11.39 -0.72
C MET A 74 -4.29 12.48 -0.20
N ILE A 75 -3.85 13.75 -0.24
CA ILE A 75 -4.67 14.91 0.14
C ILE A 75 -5.82 15.09 -0.86
N ALA A 76 -5.53 15.05 -2.17
CA ALA A 76 -6.54 15.15 -3.22
C ALA A 76 -7.61 14.05 -3.09
N GLN A 77 -7.19 12.78 -2.98
CA GLN A 77 -8.13 11.67 -2.75
C GLN A 77 -8.94 11.85 -1.47
N LYS A 78 -8.33 12.37 -0.40
CA LYS A 78 -9.04 12.59 0.87
C LYS A 78 -10.11 13.68 0.73
N ALA A 79 -9.86 14.71 -0.07
CA ALA A 79 -10.83 15.75 -0.39
C ALA A 79 -11.99 15.19 -1.22
N GLU A 80 -11.70 14.50 -2.32
CA GLU A 80 -12.73 13.92 -3.20
C GLU A 80 -13.62 12.90 -2.45
N MET A 81 -13.02 12.08 -1.59
CA MET A 81 -13.78 11.16 -0.74
C MET A 81 -14.65 11.86 0.28
N LYS A 82 -14.25 13.05 0.76
CA LYS A 82 -15.06 13.86 1.69
C LYS A 82 -16.28 14.44 0.99
N ASP A 83 -16.16 14.79 -0.29
CA ASP A 83 -17.26 15.35 -1.07
C ASP A 83 -18.30 14.30 -1.47
N ILE A 84 -17.88 13.04 -1.64
CA ILE A 84 -18.78 11.94 -2.04
C ILE A 84 -19.48 11.30 -0.83
N LEU A 85 -18.78 11.16 0.31
CA LEU A 85 -19.29 10.45 1.48
C LEU A 85 -20.06 11.38 2.42
N SER A 86 -21.07 10.84 3.11
CA SER A 86 -21.65 11.53 4.26
C SER A 86 -20.65 11.64 5.41
N THR A 87 -20.89 12.55 6.35
CA THR A 87 -20.03 12.74 7.53
C THR A 87 -19.77 11.45 8.30
N GLU A 88 -20.81 10.62 8.49
CA GLU A 88 -20.68 9.34 9.19
C GLU A 88 -19.86 8.32 8.39
N GLN A 89 -20.15 8.20 7.09
CA GLN A 89 -19.43 7.31 6.18
C GLN A 89 -17.95 7.71 6.09
N TYR A 90 -17.66 9.00 6.00
CA TYR A 90 -16.31 9.53 5.98
C TYR A 90 -15.55 9.20 7.26
N GLY A 91 -16.17 9.35 8.43
CA GLY A 91 -15.56 8.97 9.71
C GLY A 91 -15.23 7.47 9.79
N LYS A 92 -16.11 6.60 9.27
CA LYS A 92 -15.83 5.15 9.15
C LYS A 92 -14.67 4.90 8.18
N TRP A 93 -14.67 5.58 7.03
CA TRP A 93 -13.62 5.49 6.02
C TRP A 93 -12.25 5.92 6.55
N GLU A 94 -12.14 7.05 7.26
CA GLU A 94 -10.89 7.50 7.86
C GLU A 94 -10.32 6.45 8.82
N LYS A 95 -11.17 5.86 9.69
CA LYS A 95 -10.75 4.78 10.59
C LYS A 95 -10.21 3.57 9.81
N MET A 96 -10.88 3.16 8.72
CA MET A 96 -10.41 2.07 7.86
C MET A 96 -9.04 2.38 7.23
N VAL A 97 -8.85 3.59 6.72
CA VAL A 97 -7.58 4.03 6.12
C VAL A 97 -6.45 4.04 7.17
N GLN A 98 -6.71 4.57 8.36
CA GLN A 98 -5.74 4.61 9.46
C GLN A 98 -5.31 3.20 9.92
N ARG A 99 -6.26 2.26 10.06
CA ARG A 99 -5.95 0.87 10.44
C ARG A 99 -5.07 0.17 9.40
N ARG A 100 -5.31 0.42 8.11
CA ARG A 100 -4.45 -0.06 7.01
C ARG A 100 -3.03 0.48 7.09
N GLY A 101 -2.85 1.72 7.57
CA GLY A 101 -1.54 2.32 7.81
C GLY A 101 -0.79 1.65 8.96
N LYS A 102 -1.47 1.40 10.08
CA LYS A 102 -0.87 0.78 11.28
C LYS A 102 -0.40 -0.66 11.04
N HIS A 103 -1.17 -1.46 10.32
CA HIS A 103 -0.80 -2.86 10.01
C HIS A 103 0.49 -2.98 9.18
N ARG A 104 0.86 -1.95 8.41
CA ARG A 104 2.12 -1.92 7.64
C ARG A 104 3.35 -1.60 8.48
N ASN A 105 3.18 -0.94 9.63
CA ASN A 105 4.29 -0.61 10.53
C ASN A 105 4.57 -1.74 11.53
N GLY A 106 3.55 -2.45 12.01
CA GLY A 106 3.73 -3.56 12.98
C GLY A 106 4.49 -4.78 12.44
N MET A 107 4.61 -4.94 11.11
CA MET A 107 5.42 -6.02 10.50
C MET A 107 6.91 -5.67 10.39
N LYS A 108 7.33 -4.44 10.72
CA LYS A 108 8.76 -4.05 10.72
C LYS A 108 9.49 -4.49 11.99
N ASP A 109 8.76 -4.70 13.09
CA ASP A 109 9.34 -5.14 14.37
C ASP A 109 9.57 -6.65 14.44
N GLY A 110 9.14 -7.41 13.41
CA GLY A 110 9.49 -8.84 13.23
C GLY A 110 10.88 -9.07 12.63
N GLY A 111 11.70 -8.02 12.48
CA GLY A 111 13.01 -8.03 11.84
C GLY A 111 14.11 -8.86 12.52
N ASN A 112 13.78 -9.68 13.52
CA ASN A 112 14.77 -10.42 14.31
C ASN A 112 14.71 -11.96 14.18
N MET A 113 13.94 -12.50 13.23
CA MET A 113 13.93 -13.95 12.96
C MET A 113 15.17 -14.47 12.21
N ALA A 114 15.86 -13.60 11.46
CA ALA A 114 17.11 -13.96 10.78
C ALA A 114 18.29 -14.09 11.76
N GLN A 115 18.28 -13.33 12.85
CA GLN A 115 19.34 -13.36 13.87
C GLN A 115 19.23 -14.60 14.78
N TRP A 116 18.04 -15.18 14.94
CA TRP A 116 17.80 -16.39 15.76
C TRP A 116 18.28 -17.69 15.08
N LYS A 117 18.04 -17.84 13.76
CA LYS A 117 18.50 -19.02 13.00
C LYS A 117 20.03 -19.12 12.87
N GLY A 118 20.74 -17.98 12.88
CA GLY A 118 22.21 -17.97 12.83
C GLY A 118 22.87 -18.38 14.16
N LYS A 119 22.27 -18.02 15.31
CA LYS A 119 22.79 -18.39 16.63
C LYS A 119 22.57 -19.87 16.96
N HIS A 120 21.42 -20.44 16.60
CA HIS A 120 21.17 -21.87 16.81
C HIS A 120 22.01 -22.80 15.93
N ARG A 121 22.38 -22.38 14.71
CA ARG A 121 23.26 -23.17 13.83
C ARG A 121 24.73 -23.17 14.27
N LYS A 122 25.18 -22.12 14.99
CA LYS A 122 26.53 -22.06 15.55
C LYS A 122 26.71 -22.98 16.77
N GLY A 123 25.69 -23.08 17.63
CA GLY A 123 25.72 -23.98 18.79
C GLY A 123 25.62 -25.48 18.46
N MET A 124 25.13 -25.86 17.27
CA MET A 124 25.06 -27.27 16.85
C MET A 124 26.35 -27.78 16.17
N ASN A 125 27.20 -26.88 15.66
CA ASN A 125 28.46 -27.23 15.01
C ASN A 125 29.67 -27.30 15.97
N GLU A 126 29.52 -26.90 17.23
CA GLU A 126 30.56 -27.04 18.27
C GLU A 126 30.46 -28.36 19.05
N ILE A 127 29.37 -29.12 18.90
CA ILE A 127 29.14 -30.38 19.64
C ILE A 127 29.78 -31.62 18.94
N HIS A 128 30.30 -31.48 17.71
CA HIS A 128 30.92 -32.59 16.97
C HIS A 128 32.46 -32.48 16.85
N GLY A 129 33.10 -31.66 17.70
CA GLY A 129 34.54 -31.39 17.67
C GLY A 129 35.37 -32.05 18.77
N ILE A 130 34.89 -33.11 19.43
CA ILE A 130 35.69 -33.90 20.38
C ILE A 130 35.40 -35.39 20.19
N ARG A 131 36.12 -36.04 19.27
CA ARG A 131 36.93 -37.23 19.55
C ARG A 131 37.86 -37.54 18.38
#